data_AF-A0AB73U433-F1
#
_entry.id   AF-A0AB73U433-F1
#
_cell.length_a   1.000
_cell.length_b   1.000
_cell.length_c   1.000
_cell.angle_alpha   90.00
_cell.angle_beta   90.00
_cell.angle_gamma   90.00
#
_symmetry.space_group_name_H-M   'P 1'
#
loop_
_entity.id
_entity.type
_entity.pdbx_description
1 polymer ?
#
loop_
_entity_poly.entity_id
_entity_poly.type
_entity_poly.pdbx_seq_one_letter_code
_entity_poly.pdbx_strand_id
1 'polypeptide(L)'
;MAPVDVDPEVYYAASNWVTFSGFNFESLLKSMSTSMSQAAGMAGTDNTGKEFSTGYDQAVKDTVTILAGLADMTNNAGDIIKVNGDNHKAANQASAGNGGTTPQASVPTRTTTQIPSIASAYGGGGSQPTGLAAKAWHFIESMVGYIWPDGDEHTLTFVGGVWTGTGSAVQDAAGYLDKAKAMLASQQSPEIGPATAYLDDLKSKYSQVAGACRELGTSCNDLAKAIGDAHRELISELEQFAAEFLVGEVVSLVLIEVGGELWGNALLAVRASAVARRCASIIEKLIELGRAAARAAKAAAEKIAHLLGQMKSVVAALVKRSNVDRNVEALTKYTKQALDEFDNGTIAFSKPQMDALKDHPNLYAAYKGNVLDARVKDLVNRDSTLEDLVTTKQFKYGPDFVNTNPKAGELPWYDLTTMKSWAAHAKYEATHGGPGGGIIYDAPEGVIFVPPK
;
A
#
# COMPACT_ATOMS: atom_id res chain seq x y z
N MET A 1 -14.24 -27.39 -27.95
CA MET A 1 -13.04 -26.61 -27.56
C MET A 1 -12.37 -26.14 -28.84
N ALA A 2 -12.10 -24.85 -28.98
CA ALA A 2 -11.18 -24.38 -30.02
C ALA A 2 -9.77 -24.90 -29.70
N PRO A 3 -8.91 -25.16 -30.70
CA PRO A 3 -7.52 -25.56 -30.46
C PRO A 3 -6.80 -24.48 -29.64
N VAL A 4 -6.07 -24.87 -28.61
CA VAL A 4 -5.13 -23.99 -27.91
C VAL A 4 -3.90 -23.88 -28.80
N ASP A 5 -3.71 -22.70 -29.42
CA ASP A 5 -2.53 -22.35 -30.23
C ASP A 5 -1.83 -21.19 -29.52
N VAL A 6 -0.76 -21.52 -28.81
CA VAL A 6 -0.05 -20.61 -27.90
C VAL A 6 1.45 -20.69 -28.14
N ASP A 7 2.05 -19.53 -28.39
CA ASP A 7 3.50 -19.34 -28.48
C ASP A 7 4.06 -18.87 -27.12
N PRO A 8 4.83 -19.71 -26.41
CA PRO A 8 5.44 -19.34 -25.14
C PRO A 8 6.35 -18.11 -25.21
N GLU A 9 6.98 -17.83 -26.35
CA GLU A 9 7.87 -16.66 -26.50
C GLU A 9 7.08 -15.34 -26.42
N VAL A 10 5.81 -15.35 -26.83
CA VAL A 10 4.93 -14.19 -26.69
C VAL A 10 4.65 -13.88 -25.21
N TYR A 11 4.50 -14.91 -24.37
CA TYR A 11 4.34 -14.73 -22.92
C TYR A 11 5.60 -14.20 -22.27
N TYR A 12 6.78 -14.69 -22.65
CA TYR A 12 8.04 -14.20 -22.12
C TYR A 12 8.28 -12.74 -22.47
N ALA A 13 8.02 -12.35 -23.71
CA ALA A 13 8.13 -10.96 -24.14
C ALA A 13 7.09 -10.05 -23.44
N ALA A 14 5.84 -10.50 -23.28
CA ALA A 14 4.83 -9.79 -22.51
C ALA A 14 5.26 -9.61 -21.04
N SER A 15 5.73 -10.68 -20.40
CA SER A 15 6.30 -10.63 -19.04
C SER A 15 7.41 -9.61 -18.92
N ASN A 16 8.36 -9.57 -19.88
CA ASN A 16 9.47 -8.62 -19.85
C ASN A 16 9.01 -7.16 -19.88
N TRP A 17 7.96 -6.83 -20.67
CA TRP A 17 7.39 -5.48 -20.66
C TRP A 17 6.78 -5.13 -19.30
N VAL A 18 6.05 -6.07 -18.69
CA VAL A 18 5.40 -5.86 -17.41
C VAL A 18 6.43 -5.72 -16.28
N THR A 19 7.42 -6.61 -16.19
CA THR A 19 8.49 -6.52 -15.17
C THR A 19 9.37 -5.30 -15.38
N PHE A 20 9.61 -4.87 -16.63
CA PHE A 20 10.28 -3.59 -16.91
C PHE A 20 9.49 -2.40 -16.38
N SER A 21 8.15 -2.43 -16.49
CA SER A 21 7.32 -1.42 -15.83
C SER A 21 7.49 -1.45 -14.31
N GLY A 22 7.49 -2.62 -13.67
CA GLY A 22 7.67 -2.75 -12.22
C GLY A 22 9.02 -2.19 -11.76
N PHE A 23 10.11 -2.52 -12.46
CA PHE A 23 11.45 -1.99 -12.20
C PHE A 23 11.51 -0.45 -12.28
N ASN A 24 10.76 0.16 -13.21
CA ASN A 24 10.70 1.62 -13.31
C ASN A 24 10.07 2.26 -12.07
N PHE A 25 9.09 1.62 -11.40
CA PHE A 25 8.57 2.13 -10.13
C PHE A 25 9.59 2.05 -9.00
N GLU A 26 10.32 0.93 -8.89
CA GLU A 26 11.38 0.79 -7.89
C GLU A 26 12.47 1.87 -8.06
N SER A 27 12.88 2.10 -9.32
CA SER A 27 13.84 3.16 -9.66
C SER A 27 13.28 4.56 -9.38
N LEU A 28 12.01 4.79 -9.66
CA LEU A 28 11.32 6.04 -9.38
C LEU A 28 11.25 6.32 -7.87
N LEU A 29 10.87 5.34 -7.05
CA LEU A 29 10.82 5.47 -5.59
C LEU A 29 12.19 5.80 -4.99
N LYS A 30 13.25 5.17 -5.49
CA LYS A 30 14.64 5.48 -5.07
C LYS A 30 15.04 6.91 -5.46
N SER A 31 14.67 7.35 -6.66
CA SER A 31 14.91 8.71 -7.13
C SER A 31 14.14 9.72 -6.29
N MET A 32 12.86 9.46 -6.02
CA MET A 32 12.01 10.30 -5.16
C MET A 32 12.57 10.43 -3.76
N SER A 33 13.00 9.33 -3.14
CA SER A 33 13.63 9.36 -1.80
C SER A 33 14.84 10.29 -1.76
N THR A 34 15.61 10.35 -2.85
CA THR A 34 16.79 11.22 -2.96
C THR A 34 16.36 12.67 -3.17
N SER A 35 15.47 12.93 -4.14
CA SER A 35 15.02 14.29 -4.45
C SER A 35 14.25 14.92 -3.28
N MET A 36 13.37 14.17 -2.61
CA MET A 36 12.56 14.66 -1.49
C MET A 36 13.31 14.79 -0.17
N SER A 37 14.60 14.46 -0.12
CA SER A 37 15.42 14.68 1.08
C SER A 37 15.47 16.16 1.52
N GLN A 38 15.27 17.08 0.58
CA GLN A 38 15.23 18.53 0.82
C GLN A 38 13.84 19.03 1.24
N ALA A 39 12.79 18.22 1.17
CA ALA A 39 11.42 18.66 1.46
C ALA A 39 11.17 18.96 2.96
N ALA A 40 12.11 18.59 3.83
CA ALA A 40 12.00 18.78 5.27
C ALA A 40 11.82 20.27 5.61
N GLY A 41 10.70 20.62 6.25
CA GLY A 41 10.45 22.00 6.66
C GLY A 41 10.19 22.99 5.52
N MET A 42 9.91 22.53 4.30
CA MET A 42 9.70 23.44 3.17
C MET A 42 8.48 24.35 3.31
N ALA A 43 7.50 23.97 4.13
CA ALA A 43 6.26 24.72 4.31
C ALA A 43 6.35 25.83 5.36
N GLY A 44 7.41 25.88 6.17
CA GLY A 44 7.58 26.86 7.24
C GLY A 44 6.95 26.44 8.57
N THR A 45 7.09 27.32 9.56
CA THR A 45 6.61 27.18 10.93
C THR A 45 5.32 27.97 11.21
N ASP A 46 4.89 28.82 10.28
CA ASP A 46 3.67 29.60 10.43
C ASP A 46 2.38 28.76 10.28
N ASN A 47 1.23 29.36 10.62
CA ASN A 47 -0.05 28.66 10.56
C ASN A 47 -0.37 28.11 9.16
N THR A 48 0.02 28.84 8.11
CA THR A 48 -0.11 28.39 6.72
C THR A 48 0.69 27.12 6.48
N GLY A 49 1.96 27.11 6.90
CA GLY A 49 2.83 25.94 6.81
C GLY A 49 2.29 24.73 7.57
N LYS A 50 1.76 24.94 8.78
CA LYS A 50 1.14 23.89 9.60
C LYS A 50 -0.11 23.29 8.96
N GLU A 51 -1.00 24.13 8.45
CA GLU A 51 -2.24 23.68 7.81
C GLU A 51 -1.95 22.91 6.51
N PHE A 52 -1.01 23.40 5.69
CA PHE A 52 -0.58 22.72 4.47
C PHE A 52 0.05 21.36 4.74
N SER A 53 1.04 21.32 5.62
CA SER A 53 1.82 20.10 5.93
C SER A 53 0.95 18.96 6.47
N THR A 54 -0.10 19.27 7.24
CA THR A 54 -1.02 18.25 7.78
C THR A 54 -1.66 17.40 6.67
N GLY A 55 -2.15 18.02 5.60
CA GLY A 55 -2.73 17.31 4.46
C GLY A 55 -1.66 16.72 3.53
N TYR A 56 -0.63 17.51 3.27
CA TYR A 56 0.45 17.13 2.35
C TYR A 56 1.25 15.92 2.83
N ASP A 57 1.67 15.88 4.09
CA ASP A 57 2.52 14.79 4.62
C ASP A 57 1.79 13.44 4.60
N GLN A 58 0.47 13.45 4.84
CA GLN A 58 -0.35 12.24 4.72
C GLN A 58 -0.46 11.81 3.25
N ALA A 59 -0.69 12.76 2.34
CA ALA A 59 -0.74 12.49 0.91
C ALA A 59 0.58 11.87 0.40
N VAL A 60 1.72 12.39 0.86
CA VAL A 60 3.05 11.86 0.51
C VAL A 60 3.17 10.41 0.96
N LYS A 61 2.86 10.11 2.22
CA LYS A 61 2.92 8.75 2.79
C LYS A 61 2.06 7.76 2.00
N ASP A 62 0.83 8.15 1.72
CA ASP A 62 -0.11 7.29 0.99
C ASP A 62 0.34 7.11 -0.47
N THR A 63 0.87 8.16 -1.09
CA THR A 63 1.35 8.12 -2.48
C THR A 63 2.60 7.24 -2.63
N VAL A 64 3.60 7.35 -1.76
CA VAL A 64 4.77 6.46 -1.84
C VAL A 64 4.42 5.01 -1.50
N THR A 65 3.42 4.79 -0.63
CA THR A 65 2.90 3.45 -0.32
C THR A 65 2.21 2.84 -1.53
N ILE A 66 1.35 3.58 -2.24
CA ILE A 66 0.65 3.03 -3.41
C ILE A 66 1.62 2.79 -4.57
N LEU A 67 2.63 3.65 -4.76
CA LEU A 67 3.67 3.43 -5.77
C LEU A 67 4.46 2.14 -5.51
N ALA A 68 4.82 1.86 -4.25
CA ALA A 68 5.48 0.60 -3.89
C ALA A 68 4.56 -0.61 -4.10
N GLY A 69 3.28 -0.51 -3.71
CA GLY A 69 2.30 -1.57 -3.95
C GLY A 69 2.06 -1.84 -5.44
N LEU A 70 2.05 -0.79 -6.28
CA LEU A 70 1.95 -0.94 -7.73
C LEU A 70 3.20 -1.58 -8.33
N ALA A 71 4.40 -1.26 -7.83
CA ALA A 71 5.63 -1.95 -8.23
C ALA A 71 5.52 -3.46 -7.98
N ASP A 72 5.11 -3.85 -6.77
CA ASP A 72 4.94 -5.25 -6.38
C ASP A 72 3.86 -5.97 -7.20
N MET A 73 2.69 -5.33 -7.36
CA MET A 73 1.58 -5.91 -8.14
C MET A 73 1.96 -6.11 -9.61
N THR A 74 2.66 -5.16 -10.20
CA THR A 74 3.11 -5.24 -11.60
C THR A 74 4.20 -6.29 -11.77
N ASN A 75 5.19 -6.32 -10.89
CA ASN A 75 6.21 -7.36 -10.90
C ASN A 75 5.62 -8.78 -10.77
N ASN A 76 4.66 -8.97 -9.85
CA ASN A 76 3.95 -10.23 -9.69
C ASN A 76 3.15 -10.60 -10.96
N ALA A 77 2.50 -9.62 -11.59
CA ALA A 77 1.80 -9.84 -12.85
C ALA A 77 2.73 -10.38 -13.95
N GLY A 78 3.92 -9.78 -14.08
CA GLY A 78 4.94 -10.24 -15.02
C GLY A 78 5.40 -11.67 -14.74
N ASP A 79 5.65 -11.99 -13.46
CA ASP A 79 6.04 -13.35 -13.05
C ASP A 79 4.95 -14.39 -13.35
N ILE A 80 3.68 -14.09 -13.08
CA ILE A 80 2.56 -14.98 -13.41
C ILE A 80 2.44 -15.18 -14.92
N ILE A 81 2.58 -14.12 -15.72
CA ILE A 81 2.59 -14.22 -17.18
C ILE A 81 3.71 -15.14 -17.66
N LYS A 82 4.92 -15.01 -17.08
CA LYS A 82 6.04 -15.91 -17.40
C LYS A 82 5.73 -17.37 -17.05
N VAL A 83 5.17 -17.62 -15.87
CA VAL A 83 4.78 -18.97 -15.41
C VAL A 83 3.75 -19.59 -16.35
N ASN A 84 2.78 -18.81 -16.84
CA ASN A 84 1.84 -19.29 -17.86
C ASN A 84 2.56 -19.69 -19.16
N GLY A 85 3.54 -18.90 -19.59
CA GLY A 85 4.40 -19.26 -20.74
C GLY A 85 5.17 -20.57 -20.52
N ASP A 86 5.76 -20.75 -19.32
CA ASP A 86 6.45 -21.98 -18.95
C ASP A 86 5.51 -23.20 -18.96
N ASN A 87 4.27 -23.05 -18.47
CA ASN A 87 3.25 -24.11 -18.50
C ASN A 87 2.81 -24.47 -19.92
N HIS A 88 2.63 -23.49 -20.82
CA HIS A 88 2.35 -23.76 -22.24
C HIS A 88 3.51 -24.46 -22.95
N LYS A 89 4.75 -24.04 -22.67
CA LYS A 89 5.95 -24.69 -23.20
C LYS A 89 6.03 -26.15 -22.76
N ALA A 90 5.75 -26.42 -21.48
CA ALA A 90 5.67 -27.77 -20.93
C ALA A 90 4.56 -28.60 -21.62
N ALA A 91 3.36 -28.04 -21.80
CA ALA A 91 2.25 -28.71 -22.48
C ALA A 91 2.56 -29.03 -23.95
N ASN A 92 3.23 -28.13 -24.68
CA ASN A 92 3.66 -28.34 -26.06
C ASN A 92 4.68 -29.50 -26.15
N GLN A 93 5.63 -29.57 -25.20
CA GLN A 93 6.62 -30.66 -25.16
C GLN A 93 5.99 -32.02 -24.84
N ALA A 94 5.03 -32.07 -23.90
CA ALA A 94 4.31 -33.29 -23.56
C ALA A 94 3.46 -33.80 -24.74
N SER A 95 2.79 -32.89 -25.45
CA SER A 95 1.96 -33.20 -26.63
C SER A 95 2.78 -33.72 -27.82
N ALA A 96 4.06 -33.36 -27.91
CA ALA A 96 5.00 -33.84 -28.94
C ALA A 96 5.56 -35.26 -28.66
N GLY A 97 5.13 -35.94 -27.60
CA GLY A 97 5.48 -37.34 -27.32
C GLY A 97 6.82 -37.54 -26.59
N ASN A 98 7.44 -36.48 -26.08
CA ASN A 98 8.66 -36.58 -25.27
C ASN A 98 8.28 -36.87 -23.81
N GLY A 99 8.21 -38.16 -23.44
CA GLY A 99 7.69 -38.68 -22.16
C GLY A 99 8.50 -38.38 -20.89
N GLY A 100 8.72 -37.12 -20.55
CA GLY A 100 9.25 -36.68 -19.25
C GLY A 100 8.16 -36.09 -18.34
N THR A 101 8.32 -36.25 -17.01
CA THR A 101 7.55 -35.46 -16.02
C THR A 101 7.87 -33.99 -16.21
N THR A 102 6.88 -33.18 -16.58
CA THR A 102 7.07 -31.74 -16.80
C THR A 102 7.00 -31.02 -15.43
N PRO A 103 8.08 -30.35 -14.99
CA PRO A 103 8.03 -29.60 -13.73
C PRO A 103 7.00 -28.46 -13.83
N GLN A 104 6.15 -28.32 -12.81
CA GLN A 104 5.27 -27.17 -12.70
C GLN A 104 6.11 -25.93 -12.41
N ALA A 105 5.99 -24.89 -13.23
CA ALA A 105 6.70 -23.64 -13.00
C ALA A 105 6.17 -22.95 -11.73
N SER A 106 7.08 -22.58 -10.82
CA SER A 106 6.75 -21.86 -9.60
C SER A 106 6.87 -20.35 -9.80
N VAL A 107 5.93 -19.59 -9.24
CA VAL A 107 6.04 -18.12 -9.18
C VAL A 107 7.21 -17.75 -8.25
N PRO A 108 8.18 -16.93 -8.70
CA PRO A 108 9.25 -16.45 -7.85
C PRO A 108 8.73 -15.71 -6.61
N THR A 109 9.38 -15.93 -5.46
CA THR A 109 9.13 -15.11 -4.28
C THR A 109 9.99 -13.85 -4.38
N ARG A 110 9.36 -12.66 -4.39
CA ARG A 110 10.05 -11.37 -4.39
C ARG A 110 9.99 -10.72 -3.01
N THR A 111 11.04 -9.96 -2.68
CA THR A 111 11.00 -9.04 -1.54
C THR A 111 10.07 -7.88 -1.86
N THR A 112 9.21 -7.50 -0.90
CA THR A 112 8.34 -6.33 -1.00
C THR A 112 9.16 -5.06 -1.25
N THR A 113 8.67 -4.22 -2.16
CA THR A 113 9.27 -2.94 -2.47
C THR A 113 9.34 -2.06 -1.23
N GLN A 114 10.52 -1.50 -0.96
CA GLN A 114 10.74 -0.65 0.21
C GLN A 114 10.02 0.69 0.04
N ILE A 115 9.30 1.10 1.09
CA ILE A 115 8.61 2.39 1.13
C ILE A 115 9.60 3.44 1.69
N PRO A 116 9.92 4.51 0.95
CA PRO A 116 10.83 5.53 1.43
C PRO A 116 10.19 6.33 2.57
N SER A 117 11.00 6.69 3.57
CA SER A 117 10.61 7.65 4.61
C SER A 117 10.85 9.06 4.08
N ILE A 118 9.79 9.86 4.01
CA ILE A 118 9.86 11.27 3.59
C ILE A 118 9.67 12.15 4.82
N ALA A 119 10.54 13.14 4.99
CA ALA A 119 10.46 14.08 6.10
C ALA A 119 9.20 14.96 5.99
N SER A 120 8.73 15.46 7.15
CA SER A 120 7.59 16.37 7.21
C SER A 120 7.89 17.68 6.49
N ALA A 121 6.90 18.20 5.76
CA ALA A 121 6.97 19.52 5.16
C ALA A 121 6.90 20.64 6.22
N TYR A 122 6.40 20.36 7.43
CA TYR A 122 6.31 21.34 8.51
C TYR A 122 7.67 21.64 9.13
N GLY A 123 7.89 22.89 9.51
CA GLY A 123 9.10 23.32 10.19
C GLY A 123 10.02 24.10 9.26
N GLY A 124 11.33 24.01 9.50
CA GLY A 124 12.31 24.74 8.70
C GLY A 124 12.29 26.25 8.99
N GLY A 125 12.73 27.02 8.00
CA GLY A 125 12.79 28.47 8.06
C GLY A 125 13.31 29.03 6.74
N GLY A 126 12.39 29.52 5.93
CA GLY A 126 12.63 30.25 4.69
C GLY A 126 13.23 31.64 4.97
N SER A 127 13.42 32.39 3.90
CA SER A 127 14.11 33.68 3.97
C SER A 127 13.35 34.68 4.85
N GLN A 128 14.05 35.23 5.84
CA GLN A 128 13.61 36.36 6.65
C GLN A 128 13.87 37.68 5.91
N PRO A 129 13.13 38.75 6.19
CA PRO A 129 13.41 40.06 5.59
C PRO A 129 14.80 40.53 6.06
N THR A 130 15.50 41.27 5.20
CA THR A 130 16.83 41.82 5.51
C THR A 130 16.83 43.35 5.41
N GLY A 131 17.93 43.99 5.83
CA GLY A 131 18.10 45.44 5.67
C GLY A 131 17.05 46.29 6.40
N LEU A 132 16.54 47.32 5.71
CA LEU A 132 15.53 48.23 6.27
C LEU A 132 14.19 47.54 6.51
N ALA A 133 13.80 46.60 5.65
CA ALA A 133 12.58 45.82 5.82
C ALA A 133 12.61 44.99 7.11
N ALA A 134 13.76 44.39 7.46
CA ALA A 134 13.92 43.65 8.72
C ALA A 134 13.71 44.53 9.96
N LYS A 135 14.31 45.73 9.94
CA LYS A 135 14.16 46.70 11.04
C LYS A 135 12.72 47.18 11.16
N ALA A 136 12.07 47.48 10.03
CA ALA A 136 10.67 47.87 9.97
C ALA A 136 9.75 46.74 10.49
N TRP A 137 10.00 45.49 10.09
CA TRP A 137 9.22 44.34 10.56
C TRP A 137 9.33 44.18 12.08
N HIS A 138 10.55 44.17 12.63
CA HIS A 138 10.76 44.07 14.08
C HIS A 138 10.07 45.20 14.86
N PHE A 139 9.96 46.39 14.26
CA PHE A 139 9.25 47.51 14.86
C PHE A 139 7.73 47.30 14.93
N ILE A 140 7.12 46.67 13.92
CA ILE A 140 5.66 46.53 13.81
C ILE A 140 5.12 45.13 14.13
N GLU A 141 5.96 44.10 14.26
CA GLU A 141 5.54 42.69 14.33
C GLU A 141 4.52 42.42 15.46
N SER A 142 4.69 43.06 16.61
CA SER A 142 3.74 42.96 17.73
C SER A 142 2.35 43.55 17.43
N MET A 143 2.27 44.51 16.50
CA MET A 143 1.02 45.12 16.03
C MET A 143 0.39 44.33 14.88
N VAL A 144 1.20 43.63 14.07
CA VAL A 144 0.72 42.80 12.95
C VAL A 144 -0.06 41.61 13.49
N GLY A 145 0.36 41.03 14.61
CA GLY A 145 -0.32 39.89 15.24
C GLY A 145 -0.06 38.54 14.55
N TYR A 146 0.85 38.51 13.58
CA TYR A 146 1.28 37.31 12.87
C TYR A 146 2.81 37.24 12.85
N ILE A 147 3.34 36.02 12.73
CA ILE A 147 4.77 35.81 12.48
C ILE A 147 5.08 36.02 10.99
N TRP A 148 6.35 36.27 10.68
CA TRP A 148 6.81 36.31 9.29
C TRP A 148 6.58 34.96 8.61
N PRO A 149 5.94 34.89 7.44
CA PRO A 149 5.80 33.64 6.70
C PRO A 149 7.17 33.11 6.28
N ASP A 150 7.52 31.91 6.70
CA ASP A 150 8.86 31.35 6.56
C ASP A 150 8.87 30.04 5.76
N GLY A 151 7.93 29.85 4.84
CA GLY A 151 8.04 28.75 3.87
C GLY A 151 9.13 29.02 2.83
N ASP A 152 9.70 27.94 2.29
CA ASP A 152 10.76 28.00 1.27
C ASP A 152 10.17 27.82 -0.14
N GLU A 153 10.01 28.94 -0.84
CA GLU A 153 9.49 29.00 -2.22
C GLU A 153 10.29 28.13 -3.19
N HIS A 154 11.62 28.12 -3.09
CA HIS A 154 12.48 27.39 -3.99
C HIS A 154 12.34 25.88 -3.78
N THR A 155 12.37 25.45 -2.52
CA THR A 155 12.21 24.04 -2.17
C THR A 155 10.80 23.55 -2.52
N LEU A 156 9.75 24.34 -2.25
CA LEU A 156 8.37 24.00 -2.65
C LEU A 156 8.24 23.85 -4.17
N THR A 157 8.79 24.77 -4.94
CA THR A 157 8.78 24.71 -6.42
C THR A 157 9.53 23.48 -6.93
N PHE A 158 10.70 23.19 -6.36
CA PHE A 158 11.48 22.02 -6.69
C PHE A 158 10.70 20.72 -6.41
N VAL A 159 10.13 20.59 -5.21
CA VAL A 159 9.31 19.43 -4.83
C VAL A 159 8.05 19.32 -5.70
N GLY A 160 7.45 20.45 -6.08
CA GLY A 160 6.36 20.49 -7.05
C GLY A 160 6.75 19.90 -8.42
N GLY A 161 7.97 20.20 -8.88
CA GLY A 161 8.57 19.60 -10.06
C GLY A 161 8.81 18.09 -9.92
N VAL A 162 9.30 17.62 -8.76
CA VAL A 162 9.50 16.19 -8.48
C VAL A 162 8.18 15.43 -8.58
N TRP A 163 7.11 15.96 -7.99
CA TRP A 163 5.78 15.36 -8.06
C TRP A 163 5.22 15.31 -9.49
N THR A 164 5.35 16.41 -10.23
CA THR A 164 4.91 16.47 -11.63
C THR A 164 5.67 15.48 -12.50
N GLY A 165 7.00 15.42 -12.36
CA GLY A 165 7.85 14.46 -13.07
C GLY A 165 7.53 13.00 -12.71
N THR A 166 7.25 12.73 -11.43
CA THR A 166 6.77 11.42 -10.97
C THR A 166 5.46 11.04 -11.67
N GLY A 167 4.50 11.97 -11.73
CA GLY A 167 3.24 11.73 -12.43
C GLY A 167 3.43 11.40 -13.92
N SER A 168 4.36 12.06 -14.60
CA SER A 168 4.71 11.74 -15.99
C SER A 168 5.35 10.36 -16.11
N ALA A 169 6.33 10.04 -15.27
CA ALA A 169 7.02 8.75 -15.30
C ALA A 169 6.07 7.56 -15.06
N VAL A 170 5.12 7.70 -14.13
CA VAL A 170 4.07 6.69 -13.88
C VAL A 170 3.17 6.53 -15.10
N GLN A 171 2.81 7.63 -15.75
CA GLN A 171 1.96 7.60 -16.95
C GLN A 171 2.70 6.97 -18.14
N ASP A 172 4.01 7.20 -18.27
CA ASP A 172 4.84 6.59 -19.31
C ASP A 172 4.99 5.07 -19.08
N ALA A 173 5.15 4.65 -17.81
CA ALA A 173 5.23 3.24 -17.44
C ALA A 173 3.97 2.45 -17.83
N ALA A 174 2.80 3.09 -17.86
CA ALA A 174 1.57 2.48 -18.34
C ALA A 174 1.64 2.01 -19.80
N GLY A 175 2.46 2.65 -20.63
CA GLY A 175 2.66 2.27 -22.03
C GLY A 175 3.29 0.87 -22.19
N TYR A 176 4.02 0.37 -21.20
CA TYR A 176 4.55 -0.99 -21.23
C TYR A 176 3.46 -2.05 -20.99
N LEU A 177 2.44 -1.73 -20.18
CA LEU A 177 1.30 -2.62 -19.97
C LEU A 177 0.47 -2.78 -21.26
N ASP A 178 0.33 -1.70 -22.05
CA ASP A 178 -0.33 -1.75 -23.36
C ASP A 178 0.42 -2.68 -24.33
N LYS A 179 1.76 -2.62 -24.34
CA LYS A 179 2.58 -3.51 -25.17
C LYS A 179 2.37 -4.97 -24.77
N ALA A 180 2.44 -5.28 -23.48
CA ALA A 180 2.21 -6.62 -22.97
C ALA A 180 0.80 -7.14 -23.30
N LYS A 181 -0.22 -6.29 -23.13
CA LYS A 181 -1.61 -6.61 -23.48
C LYS A 181 -1.76 -6.93 -24.96
N ALA A 182 -1.19 -6.13 -25.86
CA ALA A 182 -1.27 -6.37 -27.29
C ALA A 182 -0.64 -7.71 -27.69
N MET A 183 0.47 -8.08 -27.04
CA MET A 183 1.11 -9.39 -27.23
C MET A 183 0.20 -10.53 -26.77
N LEU A 184 -0.31 -10.48 -25.53
CA LEU A 184 -1.20 -11.50 -24.99
C LEU A 184 -2.51 -11.66 -25.77
N ALA A 185 -3.10 -10.55 -26.23
CA ALA A 185 -4.35 -10.56 -26.99
C ALA A 185 -4.25 -11.28 -28.36
N SER A 186 -3.03 -11.54 -28.85
CA SER A 186 -2.80 -12.32 -30.07
C SER A 186 -2.88 -13.84 -29.87
N GLN A 187 -2.94 -14.30 -28.61
CA GLN A 187 -2.89 -15.71 -28.24
C GLN A 187 -4.29 -16.28 -27.98
N GLN A 188 -4.47 -17.59 -28.13
CA GLN A 188 -5.75 -18.26 -27.89
C GLN A 188 -5.67 -19.19 -26.68
N SER A 189 -6.04 -18.67 -25.50
CA SER A 189 -6.10 -19.45 -24.25
C SER A 189 -7.09 -18.86 -23.23
N PRO A 190 -7.70 -19.67 -22.33
CA PRO A 190 -8.70 -19.20 -21.37
C PRO A 190 -8.22 -18.08 -20.41
N GLU A 191 -6.93 -17.99 -20.13
CA GLU A 191 -6.32 -16.99 -19.23
C GLU A 191 -6.08 -15.63 -19.88
N ILE A 192 -6.15 -15.51 -21.22
CA ILE A 192 -5.88 -14.25 -21.93
C ILE A 192 -6.87 -13.15 -21.54
N GLY A 193 -8.16 -13.47 -21.44
CA GLY A 193 -9.19 -12.51 -21.03
C GLY A 193 -8.90 -11.94 -19.64
N PRO A 194 -8.80 -12.78 -18.59
CA PRO A 194 -8.42 -12.33 -17.25
C PRO A 194 -7.09 -11.56 -17.19
N ALA A 195 -6.04 -12.02 -17.88
CA ALA A 195 -4.73 -11.38 -17.87
C ALA A 195 -4.78 -9.96 -18.47
N THR A 196 -5.42 -9.80 -19.63
CA THR A 196 -5.55 -8.48 -20.28
C THR A 196 -6.43 -7.52 -19.49
N ALA A 197 -7.51 -8.01 -18.85
CA ALA A 197 -8.33 -7.20 -17.96
C ALA A 197 -7.57 -6.72 -16.71
N TYR A 198 -6.69 -7.56 -16.16
CA TYR A 198 -5.84 -7.17 -15.03
C TYR A 198 -4.79 -6.11 -15.41
N LEU A 199 -4.20 -6.21 -16.62
CA LEU A 199 -3.30 -5.18 -17.14
C LEU A 199 -4.03 -3.83 -17.36
N ASP A 200 -5.28 -3.85 -17.81
CA ASP A 200 -6.11 -2.64 -17.92
C ASP A 200 -6.42 -2.02 -16.55
N ASP A 201 -6.71 -2.85 -15.53
CA ASP A 201 -6.91 -2.38 -14.15
C ASP A 201 -5.64 -1.73 -13.59
N LEU A 202 -4.47 -2.36 -13.75
CA LEU A 202 -3.19 -1.77 -13.35
C LEU A 202 -2.93 -0.43 -14.04
N LYS A 203 -3.16 -0.35 -15.36
CA LYS A 203 -3.05 0.88 -16.14
C LYS A 203 -3.98 1.98 -15.60
N SER A 204 -5.23 1.64 -15.30
CA SER A 204 -6.17 2.59 -14.69
C SER A 204 -5.64 3.14 -13.36
N LYS A 205 -5.07 2.29 -12.51
CA LYS A 205 -4.46 2.73 -11.23
C LYS A 205 -3.25 3.64 -11.46
N TYR A 206 -2.41 3.34 -12.46
CA TYR A 206 -1.28 4.20 -12.82
C TYR A 206 -1.76 5.61 -13.19
N SER A 207 -2.77 5.72 -14.06
CA SER A 207 -3.30 7.02 -14.47
C SER A 207 -3.90 7.81 -13.31
N GLN A 208 -4.56 7.15 -12.35
CA GLN A 208 -5.09 7.82 -11.17
C GLN A 208 -3.97 8.31 -10.22
N VAL A 209 -2.96 7.48 -9.97
CA VAL A 209 -1.78 7.87 -9.16
C VAL A 209 -1.01 8.99 -9.85
N ALA A 210 -0.83 8.93 -11.17
CA ALA A 210 -0.21 9.99 -11.95
C ALA A 210 -0.96 11.32 -11.82
N GLY A 211 -2.30 11.28 -11.80
CA GLY A 211 -3.15 12.44 -11.54
C GLY A 211 -2.92 13.03 -10.15
N ALA A 212 -2.94 12.20 -9.11
CA ALA A 212 -2.69 12.64 -7.74
C ALA A 212 -1.29 13.24 -7.55
N CYS A 213 -0.25 12.65 -8.17
CA CYS A 213 1.09 13.23 -8.18
C CYS A 213 1.09 14.64 -8.80
N ARG A 214 0.43 14.85 -9.93
CA ARG A 214 0.32 16.20 -10.53
C ARG A 214 -0.42 17.19 -9.63
N GLU A 215 -1.51 16.75 -8.98
CA GLU A 215 -2.25 17.58 -8.03
C GLU A 215 -1.40 18.00 -6.82
N LEU A 216 -0.58 17.09 -6.29
CA LEU A 216 0.42 17.42 -5.25
C LEU A 216 1.46 18.40 -5.77
N GLY A 217 1.92 18.22 -7.00
CA GLY A 217 2.85 19.15 -7.66
C GLY A 217 2.29 20.56 -7.76
N THR A 218 1.04 20.69 -8.25
CA THR A 218 0.31 21.96 -8.31
C THR A 218 0.16 22.58 -6.92
N SER A 219 -0.23 21.79 -5.92
CA SER A 219 -0.39 22.26 -4.54
C SER A 219 0.90 22.86 -3.97
N CYS A 220 2.06 22.26 -4.23
CA CYS A 220 3.35 22.83 -3.80
C CYS A 220 3.65 24.15 -4.52
N ASN A 221 3.43 24.22 -5.83
CA ASN A 221 3.68 25.41 -6.64
C ASN A 221 2.74 26.57 -6.26
N ASP A 222 1.49 26.27 -5.95
CA ASP A 222 0.50 27.27 -5.51
C ASP A 222 0.90 27.88 -4.16
N LEU A 223 1.37 27.05 -3.21
CA LEU A 223 1.89 27.55 -1.94
C LEU A 223 3.17 28.36 -2.14
N ALA A 224 4.12 27.88 -2.95
CA ALA A 224 5.36 28.59 -3.27
C ALA A 224 5.05 29.99 -3.83
N LYS A 225 4.14 30.06 -4.80
CA LYS A 225 3.69 31.32 -5.39
C LYS A 225 3.05 32.23 -4.35
N ALA A 226 2.16 31.71 -3.50
CA ALA A 226 1.51 32.50 -2.47
C ALA A 226 2.52 33.11 -1.49
N ILE A 227 3.51 32.34 -1.05
CA ILE A 227 4.59 32.81 -0.18
C ILE A 227 5.41 33.89 -0.89
N GLY A 228 5.84 33.65 -2.13
CA GLY A 228 6.64 34.60 -2.89
C GLY A 228 5.90 35.92 -3.17
N ASP A 229 4.61 35.84 -3.49
CA ASP A 229 3.73 37.01 -3.64
C ASP A 229 3.64 37.79 -2.32
N ALA A 230 3.41 37.10 -1.20
CA ALA A 230 3.34 37.71 0.12
C ALA A 230 4.67 38.35 0.55
N HIS A 231 5.81 37.70 0.34
CA HIS A 231 7.14 38.27 0.65
C HIS A 231 7.38 39.56 -0.12
N ARG A 232 7.07 39.60 -1.43
CA ARG A 232 7.25 40.82 -2.23
C ARG A 232 6.33 41.95 -1.77
N GLU A 233 5.06 41.67 -1.50
CA GLU A 233 4.10 42.67 -1.01
C GLU A 233 4.51 43.18 0.39
N LEU A 234 4.90 42.29 1.31
CA LEU A 234 5.37 42.64 2.65
C LEU A 234 6.65 43.48 2.62
N ILE A 235 7.67 43.06 1.87
CA ILE A 235 8.92 43.80 1.75
C ILE A 235 8.66 45.19 1.20
N SER A 236 7.81 45.34 0.18
CA SER A 236 7.47 46.64 -0.38
C SER A 236 6.82 47.58 0.65
N GLU A 237 5.86 47.09 1.43
CA GLU A 237 5.22 47.87 2.50
C GLU A 237 6.21 48.29 3.59
N LEU A 238 7.09 47.38 3.98
CA LEU A 238 8.10 47.61 5.01
C LEU A 238 9.19 48.59 4.55
N GLU A 239 9.63 48.50 3.30
CA GLU A 239 10.61 49.43 2.72
C GLU A 239 10.02 50.83 2.52
N GLN A 240 8.77 50.93 2.06
CA GLN A 240 8.08 52.21 1.96
C GLN A 240 7.94 52.86 3.34
N PHE A 241 7.51 52.08 4.33
CA PHE A 241 7.45 52.54 5.71
C PHE A 241 8.82 53.03 6.19
N ALA A 242 9.89 52.25 6.00
CA ALA A 242 11.24 52.64 6.38
C ALA A 242 11.74 53.91 5.66
N ALA A 243 11.41 54.08 4.38
CA ALA A 243 11.81 55.24 3.58
C ALA A 243 11.11 56.53 4.03
N GLU A 244 9.84 56.46 4.46
CA GLU A 244 9.14 57.62 5.03
C GLU A 244 9.84 58.20 6.26
N PHE A 245 10.56 57.38 7.04
CA PHE A 245 11.38 57.85 8.17
C PHE A 245 12.70 58.49 7.74
N LEU A 246 13.23 58.14 6.56
CA LEU A 246 14.47 58.74 6.05
C LEU A 246 14.25 60.13 5.45
N VAL A 247 13.02 60.45 5.02
CA VAL A 247 12.69 61.68 4.28
C VAL A 247 11.87 62.69 5.10
N GLY A 248 11.16 62.25 6.15
CA GLY A 248 10.32 63.13 6.99
C GLY A 248 11.11 63.88 8.07
N GLU A 249 10.88 65.20 8.18
CA GLU A 249 11.49 66.11 9.17
C GLU A 249 11.41 65.59 10.62
N VAL A 250 12.53 65.72 11.34
CA VAL A 250 12.78 65.51 12.79
C VAL A 250 13.37 64.12 13.17
N VAL A 251 14.70 64.14 13.38
CA VAL A 251 15.60 63.09 13.93
C VAL A 251 16.10 62.03 12.95
N SER A 252 17.02 62.46 12.08
CA SER A 252 17.86 61.67 11.18
C SER A 252 18.91 60.77 11.88
N LEU A 253 18.61 60.13 13.01
CA LEU A 253 19.59 59.26 13.72
C LEU A 253 19.08 57.88 14.17
N VAL A 254 17.80 57.53 13.99
CA VAL A 254 17.21 56.38 14.72
C VAL A 254 17.45 55.00 14.11
N LEU A 255 17.96 54.88 12.88
CA LEU A 255 18.24 53.56 12.30
C LEU A 255 19.69 53.08 12.53
N ILE A 256 20.54 53.89 13.14
CA ILE A 256 21.95 53.58 13.45
C ILE A 256 22.18 53.82 14.94
N GLU A 257 21.90 52.78 15.74
CA GLU A 257 22.30 52.65 17.14
C GLU A 257 21.66 53.66 18.13
N VAL A 258 21.30 53.17 19.33
CA VAL A 258 20.84 53.92 20.53
C VAL A 258 19.32 54.11 20.75
N GLY A 259 18.82 53.30 21.68
CA GLY A 259 17.83 53.54 22.75
C GLY A 259 16.90 54.78 22.78
N GLY A 260 15.63 54.51 23.09
CA GLY A 260 15.03 55.07 24.31
C GLY A 260 13.88 56.09 24.20
N GLU A 261 13.89 57.04 23.26
CA GLU A 261 13.03 58.24 23.40
C GLU A 261 12.08 58.54 22.21
N LEU A 262 11.73 57.55 21.39
CA LEU A 262 10.80 57.75 20.26
C LEU A 262 9.34 57.29 20.49
N TRP A 263 9.02 56.82 21.70
CA TRP A 263 7.71 56.20 22.01
C TRP A 263 6.52 57.19 22.09
N GLY A 264 6.74 58.50 21.98
CA GLY A 264 5.71 59.53 22.24
C GLY A 264 5.08 60.20 21.00
N ASN A 265 5.57 59.95 19.79
CA ASN A 265 5.04 60.64 18.60
C ASN A 265 3.76 59.95 18.09
N ALA A 266 2.60 60.53 18.40
CA ALA A 266 1.30 60.02 17.98
C ALA A 266 1.19 59.80 16.45
N LEU A 267 1.87 60.60 15.63
CA LEU A 267 1.87 60.43 14.18
C LEU A 267 2.59 59.14 13.75
N LEU A 268 3.70 58.78 14.41
CA LEU A 268 4.43 57.54 14.11
C LEU A 268 3.62 56.32 14.51
N ALA A 269 2.96 56.36 15.67
CA ALA A 269 2.08 55.29 16.12
C ALA A 269 0.92 55.04 15.14
N VAL A 270 0.33 56.11 14.59
CA VAL A 270 -0.75 56.02 13.59
C VAL A 270 -0.25 55.37 12.29
N ARG A 271 0.91 55.78 11.76
CA ARG A 271 1.48 55.21 10.53
C ARG A 271 1.90 53.75 10.70
N ALA A 272 2.57 53.44 11.81
CA ALA A 272 2.96 52.08 12.15
C ALA A 272 1.74 51.15 12.23
N SER A 273 0.65 51.62 12.86
CA SER A 273 -0.61 50.89 12.92
C SER A 273 -1.23 50.66 11.53
N ALA A 274 -1.13 51.64 10.63
CA ALA A 274 -1.66 51.53 9.28
C ALA A 274 -0.87 50.50 8.44
N VAL A 275 0.47 50.53 8.51
CA VAL A 275 1.33 49.54 7.82
C VAL A 275 1.13 48.15 8.41
N ALA A 276 1.09 48.02 9.74
CA ALA A 276 0.84 46.75 10.41
C ALA A 276 -0.47 46.09 9.95
N ARG A 277 -1.55 46.86 9.77
CA ARG A 277 -2.81 46.35 9.23
C ARG A 277 -2.70 45.88 7.78
N ARG A 278 -1.93 46.58 6.94
CA ARG A 278 -1.70 46.14 5.55
C ARG A 278 -0.88 44.85 5.51
N CYS A 279 0.18 44.75 6.32
CA CYS A 279 0.95 43.52 6.48
C CYS A 279 0.08 42.36 6.99
N ALA A 280 -0.79 42.60 7.98
CA ALA A 280 -1.75 41.60 8.46
C ALA A 280 -2.68 41.13 7.34
N SER A 281 -3.23 42.04 6.54
CA SER A 281 -4.10 41.69 5.40
C SER A 281 -3.37 40.88 4.32
N ILE A 282 -2.09 41.14 4.06
CA ILE A 282 -1.26 40.34 3.15
C ILE A 282 -1.08 38.92 3.68
N ILE A 283 -0.79 38.77 4.98
CA ILE A 283 -0.63 37.46 5.63
C ILE A 283 -1.96 36.70 5.67
N GLU A 284 -3.09 37.38 5.88
CA GLU A 284 -4.42 36.76 5.82
C GLU A 284 -4.73 36.20 4.42
N LYS A 285 -4.41 36.95 3.37
CA LYS A 285 -4.52 36.49 1.98
C LYS A 285 -3.60 35.28 1.72
N LEU A 286 -2.38 35.28 2.26
CA LEU A 286 -1.50 34.11 2.19
C LEU A 286 -2.13 32.89 2.88
N ILE A 287 -2.68 33.05 4.08
CA ILE A 287 -3.35 31.96 4.81
C ILE A 287 -4.51 31.39 3.96
N GLU A 288 -5.30 32.23 3.31
CA GLU A 288 -6.39 31.78 2.43
C GLU A 288 -5.89 30.97 1.23
N LEU A 289 -4.83 31.43 0.57
CA LEU A 289 -4.22 30.72 -0.56
C LEU A 289 -3.55 29.42 -0.12
N GLY A 290 -2.83 29.43 1.00
CA GLY A 290 -2.22 28.23 1.57
C GLY A 290 -3.27 27.21 2.03
N ARG A 291 -4.43 27.65 2.53
CA ARG A 291 -5.60 26.78 2.78
C ARG A 291 -6.12 26.15 1.50
N ALA A 292 -6.17 26.88 0.39
CA ALA A 292 -6.58 26.32 -0.89
C ALA A 292 -5.61 25.23 -1.35
N ALA A 293 -4.30 25.48 -1.26
CA ALA A 293 -3.27 24.48 -1.52
C ALA A 293 -3.41 23.26 -0.59
N ALA A 294 -3.58 23.47 0.72
CA ALA A 294 -3.78 22.40 1.69
C ALA A 294 -5.00 21.51 1.36
N ARG A 295 -6.11 22.11 0.92
CA ARG A 295 -7.31 21.38 0.47
C ARG A 295 -7.02 20.56 -0.79
N ALA A 296 -6.26 21.10 -1.75
CA ALA A 296 -5.86 20.38 -2.95
C ALA A 296 -4.98 19.16 -2.60
N ALA A 297 -3.98 19.33 -1.74
CA ALA A 297 -3.17 18.23 -1.24
C ALA A 297 -4.01 17.16 -0.52
N LYS A 298 -4.94 17.58 0.33
CA LYS A 298 -5.85 16.67 1.04
C LYS A 298 -6.76 15.90 0.06
N ALA A 299 -7.31 16.56 -0.95
CA ALA A 299 -8.14 15.90 -1.96
C ALA A 299 -7.35 14.84 -2.75
N ALA A 300 -6.08 15.12 -3.08
CA ALA A 300 -5.19 14.14 -3.66
C ALA A 300 -4.95 12.95 -2.70
N ALA A 301 -4.74 13.23 -1.41
CA ALA A 301 -4.59 12.19 -0.38
C ALA A 301 -5.81 11.26 -0.31
N GLU A 302 -7.02 11.83 -0.28
CA GLU A 302 -8.27 11.06 -0.20
C GLU A 302 -8.47 10.13 -1.41
N LYS A 303 -8.12 10.60 -2.62
CA LYS A 303 -8.12 9.76 -3.84
C LYS A 303 -7.15 8.59 -3.70
N ILE A 304 -5.92 8.83 -3.25
CA ILE A 304 -4.93 7.76 -3.06
C ILE A 304 -5.34 6.81 -1.94
N ALA A 305 -5.83 7.30 -0.82
CA ALA A 305 -6.31 6.47 0.29
C ALA A 305 -7.46 5.56 -0.17
N HIS A 306 -8.37 6.07 -1.00
CA HIS A 306 -9.42 5.26 -1.62
C HIS A 306 -8.85 4.14 -2.49
N LEU A 307 -7.88 4.46 -3.36
CA LEU A 307 -7.20 3.47 -4.21
C LEU A 307 -6.45 2.41 -3.40
N LEU A 308 -5.74 2.81 -2.34
CA LEU A 308 -5.09 1.89 -1.41
C LEU A 308 -6.10 0.95 -0.74
N GLY A 309 -7.27 1.46 -0.36
CA GLY A 309 -8.37 0.66 0.17
C GLY A 309 -8.86 -0.38 -0.84
N GLN A 310 -9.05 0.02 -2.10
CA GLN A 310 -9.41 -0.89 -3.19
C GLN A 310 -8.34 -1.97 -3.40
N MET A 311 -7.04 -1.60 -3.42
CA MET A 311 -5.95 -2.56 -3.57
C MET A 311 -5.90 -3.56 -2.42
N LYS A 312 -5.99 -3.10 -1.16
CA LYS A 312 -6.03 -3.99 0.01
C LYS A 312 -7.22 -4.94 -0.03
N SER A 313 -8.39 -4.45 -0.45
CA SER A 313 -9.59 -5.26 -0.63
C SER A 313 -9.40 -6.34 -1.70
N VAL A 314 -8.83 -5.98 -2.86
CA VAL A 314 -8.57 -6.91 -3.96
C VAL A 314 -7.52 -7.93 -3.56
N VAL A 315 -6.43 -7.53 -2.89
CA VAL A 315 -5.42 -8.45 -2.38
C VAL A 315 -6.02 -9.37 -1.32
N ALA A 316 -6.82 -8.88 -0.38
CA ALA A 316 -7.49 -9.74 0.61
C ALA A 316 -8.47 -10.72 -0.06
N ALA A 317 -9.22 -10.28 -1.08
CA ALA A 317 -10.09 -11.14 -1.86
C ALA A 317 -9.29 -12.16 -2.70
N LEU A 318 -8.12 -11.77 -3.23
CA LEU A 318 -7.21 -12.64 -3.95
C LEU A 318 -6.51 -13.63 -3.03
N VAL A 319 -6.09 -13.25 -1.83
CA VAL A 319 -5.56 -14.17 -0.80
C VAL A 319 -6.63 -15.16 -0.39
N LYS A 320 -7.88 -14.69 -0.21
CA LYS A 320 -9.04 -15.57 0.01
C LYS A 320 -9.32 -16.49 -1.19
N ARG A 321 -9.02 -16.05 -2.42
CA ARG A 321 -9.18 -16.82 -3.67
C ARG A 321 -7.94 -17.66 -4.08
N SER A 322 -6.75 -17.37 -3.59
CA SER A 322 -5.51 -18.12 -3.87
C SER A 322 -5.35 -19.25 -2.87
N ASN A 323 -6.01 -19.14 -1.70
CA ASN A 323 -6.25 -20.23 -0.77
C ASN A 323 -7.46 -21.09 -1.18
N VAL A 324 -7.81 -21.17 -2.48
CA VAL A 324 -8.97 -21.93 -2.99
C VAL A 324 -8.68 -23.41 -2.99
N ASP A 325 -8.60 -23.92 -1.77
CA ASP A 325 -9.30 -25.12 -1.44
C ASP A 325 -10.34 -24.76 -0.38
N ARG A 326 -11.60 -24.55 -0.82
CA ARG A 326 -12.74 -24.26 0.08
C ARG A 326 -12.82 -25.30 1.20
N ASN A 327 -12.46 -26.55 0.91
CA ASN A 327 -12.49 -27.62 1.90
C ASN A 327 -11.41 -27.41 2.96
N VAL A 328 -10.22 -26.91 2.61
CA VAL A 328 -9.18 -26.55 3.58
C VAL A 328 -9.62 -25.43 4.52
N GLU A 329 -10.28 -24.38 4.00
CA GLU A 329 -10.82 -23.30 4.83
C GLU A 329 -11.87 -23.83 5.82
N ALA A 330 -12.83 -24.61 5.33
CA ALA A 330 -13.88 -25.17 6.15
C ALA A 330 -13.35 -26.18 7.19
N LEU A 331 -12.47 -27.10 6.79
CA LEU A 331 -11.87 -28.08 7.70
C LEU A 331 -11.00 -27.42 8.75
N THR A 332 -10.22 -26.38 8.39
CA THR A 332 -9.43 -25.60 9.36
C THR A 332 -10.36 -24.89 10.36
N LYS A 333 -11.43 -24.25 9.87
CA LYS A 333 -12.43 -23.58 10.71
C LYS A 333 -13.11 -24.55 11.68
N TYR A 334 -13.61 -25.68 11.18
CA TYR A 334 -14.32 -26.67 12.00
C TYR A 334 -13.39 -27.39 12.97
N THR A 335 -12.12 -27.58 12.62
CA THR A 335 -11.12 -28.13 13.54
C THR A 335 -10.82 -27.14 14.68
N LYS A 336 -10.69 -25.85 14.39
CA LYS A 336 -10.55 -24.81 15.44
C LYS A 336 -11.76 -24.79 16.35
N GLN A 337 -12.97 -24.82 15.79
CA GLN A 337 -14.19 -24.90 16.57
C GLN A 337 -14.24 -26.15 17.46
N ALA A 338 -13.85 -27.32 16.94
CA ALA A 338 -13.82 -28.55 17.72
C ALA A 338 -12.76 -28.50 18.84
N LEU A 339 -11.61 -27.86 18.62
CA LEU A 339 -10.61 -27.62 19.67
C LEU A 339 -11.16 -26.69 20.75
N ASP A 340 -11.80 -25.57 20.38
CA ASP A 340 -12.40 -24.65 21.35
C ASP A 340 -13.50 -25.33 22.18
N GLU A 341 -14.34 -26.14 21.53
CA GLU A 341 -15.37 -26.95 22.18
C GLU A 341 -14.77 -28.03 23.09
N PHE A 342 -13.59 -28.57 22.75
CA PHE A 342 -12.90 -29.54 23.60
C PHE A 342 -12.30 -28.86 24.82
N ASP A 343 -11.65 -27.72 24.63
CA ASP A 343 -10.97 -26.97 25.69
C ASP A 343 -11.96 -26.33 26.68
N ASN A 344 -13.15 -25.94 26.20
CA ASN A 344 -14.23 -25.44 27.05
C ASN A 344 -15.15 -26.54 27.64
N GLY A 345 -14.90 -27.81 27.30
CA GLY A 345 -15.63 -28.97 27.81
C GLY A 345 -16.99 -29.26 27.16
N THR A 346 -17.35 -28.56 26.07
CA THR A 346 -18.55 -28.84 25.26
C THR A 346 -18.49 -30.21 24.60
N ILE A 347 -17.30 -30.61 24.12
CA ILE A 347 -17.00 -31.99 23.73
C ILE A 347 -15.92 -32.54 24.66
N ALA A 348 -16.01 -33.81 25.03
CA ALA A 348 -15.10 -34.40 26.01
C ALA A 348 -14.92 -35.90 25.78
N PHE A 349 -13.93 -36.48 26.46
CA PHE A 349 -13.78 -37.93 26.50
C PHE A 349 -15.01 -38.60 27.10
N SER A 350 -15.39 -39.75 26.53
CA SER A 350 -16.38 -40.61 27.14
C SER A 350 -15.88 -41.15 28.49
N LYS A 351 -16.80 -41.53 29.38
CA LYS A 351 -16.45 -42.10 30.69
C LYS A 351 -15.50 -43.31 30.61
N PRO A 352 -15.69 -44.27 29.67
CA PRO A 352 -14.72 -45.34 29.45
C PRO A 352 -13.33 -44.86 29.02
N GLN A 353 -13.24 -43.82 28.18
CA GLN A 353 -11.94 -43.25 27.77
C GLN A 353 -11.26 -42.54 28.95
N MET A 354 -12.01 -41.80 29.76
CA MET A 354 -11.48 -41.17 30.97
C MET A 354 -10.93 -42.20 31.97
N ASP A 355 -11.61 -43.34 32.11
CA ASP A 355 -11.14 -44.42 32.97
C ASP A 355 -9.89 -45.10 32.38
N ALA A 356 -9.85 -45.38 31.08
CA ALA A 356 -8.67 -45.94 30.42
C ALA A 356 -7.45 -45.01 30.47
N LEU A 357 -7.65 -43.68 30.46
CA LEU A 357 -6.55 -42.70 30.56
C LEU A 357 -5.87 -42.67 31.93
N LYS A 358 -6.52 -43.18 32.99
CA LYS A 358 -5.89 -43.31 34.32
C LYS A 358 -4.75 -44.32 34.28
N ASP A 359 -4.95 -45.42 33.55
CA ASP A 359 -4.00 -46.52 33.47
C ASP A 359 -3.07 -46.39 32.26
N HIS A 360 -3.51 -45.69 31.20
CA HIS A 360 -2.79 -45.55 29.93
C HIS A 360 -2.79 -44.10 29.41
N PRO A 361 -2.04 -43.18 30.07
CA PRO A 361 -2.03 -41.76 29.69
C PRO A 361 -1.47 -41.50 28.28
N ASN A 362 -0.69 -42.43 27.73
CA ASN A 362 -0.18 -42.37 26.35
C ASN A 362 -1.29 -42.43 25.28
N LEU A 363 -2.51 -42.86 25.64
CA LEU A 363 -3.67 -42.89 24.73
C LEU A 363 -4.33 -41.51 24.56
N TYR A 364 -3.93 -40.50 25.34
CA TYR A 364 -4.56 -39.18 25.33
C TYR A 364 -4.64 -38.57 23.93
N ALA A 365 -3.51 -38.57 23.19
CA ALA A 365 -3.46 -37.98 21.85
C ALA A 365 -4.39 -38.72 20.86
N ALA A 366 -4.47 -40.05 20.96
CA ALA A 366 -5.34 -40.87 20.11
C ALA A 366 -6.83 -40.64 20.44
N TYR A 367 -7.18 -40.57 21.72
CA TYR A 367 -8.55 -40.27 22.13
C TYR A 367 -8.95 -38.83 21.80
N LYS A 368 -8.04 -37.86 21.93
CA LYS A 368 -8.30 -36.46 21.53
C LYS A 368 -8.54 -36.38 20.02
N GLY A 369 -7.71 -37.06 19.22
CA GLY A 369 -7.92 -37.18 17.77
C GLY A 369 -9.30 -37.72 17.42
N ASN A 370 -9.73 -38.82 18.05
CA ASN A 370 -11.06 -39.40 17.79
C ASN A 370 -12.24 -38.47 18.15
N VAL A 371 -12.12 -37.70 19.23
CA VAL A 371 -13.16 -36.75 19.65
C VAL A 371 -13.24 -35.59 18.65
N LEU A 372 -12.10 -35.05 18.24
CA LEU A 372 -12.02 -33.98 17.24
C LEU A 372 -12.54 -34.47 15.88
N ASP A 373 -12.11 -35.64 15.42
CA ASP A 373 -12.55 -36.25 14.16
C ASP A 373 -14.08 -36.39 14.08
N ALA A 374 -14.69 -36.98 15.11
CA ALA A 374 -16.14 -37.15 15.17
C ALA A 374 -16.88 -35.81 15.10
N ARG A 375 -16.36 -34.78 15.77
CA ARG A 375 -16.99 -33.46 15.79
C ARG A 375 -16.83 -32.71 14.47
N VAL A 376 -15.64 -32.72 13.88
CA VAL A 376 -15.39 -32.08 12.58
C VAL A 376 -16.25 -32.76 11.50
N LYS A 377 -16.39 -34.09 11.52
CA LYS A 377 -17.28 -34.82 10.60
C LYS A 377 -18.75 -34.43 10.78
N ASP A 378 -19.24 -34.26 12.01
CA ASP A 378 -20.60 -33.77 12.27
C ASP A 378 -20.82 -32.33 11.76
N LEU A 379 -19.84 -31.44 11.94
CA LEU A 379 -19.91 -30.06 11.45
C LEU A 379 -19.90 -30.00 9.91
N VAL A 380 -19.05 -30.78 9.26
CA VAL A 380 -18.98 -30.89 7.79
C VAL A 380 -20.29 -31.44 7.23
N ASN A 381 -20.84 -32.50 7.82
CA ASN A 381 -22.11 -33.10 7.35
C ASN A 381 -23.34 -32.18 7.51
N ARG A 382 -23.25 -31.13 8.33
CA ARG A 382 -24.31 -30.11 8.49
C ARG A 382 -24.13 -28.92 7.56
N ASP A 383 -22.96 -28.79 6.94
CA ASP A 383 -22.65 -27.69 6.03
C ASP A 383 -23.07 -28.05 4.60
N SER A 384 -24.24 -27.54 4.19
CA SER A 384 -24.75 -27.75 2.83
C SER A 384 -23.86 -27.14 1.74
N THR A 385 -22.85 -26.35 2.09
CA THR A 385 -21.89 -25.84 1.12
C THR A 385 -20.76 -26.83 0.82
N LEU A 386 -20.70 -27.98 1.51
CA LEU A 386 -19.66 -29.01 1.39
C LEU A 386 -20.22 -30.38 0.93
N GLU A 387 -21.32 -30.41 0.18
CA GLU A 387 -21.98 -31.64 -0.26
C GLU A 387 -21.07 -32.60 -1.09
N ASP A 388 -20.04 -32.05 -1.71
CA ASP A 388 -19.00 -32.77 -2.47
C ASP A 388 -17.90 -33.38 -1.57
N LEU A 389 -17.86 -33.06 -0.28
CA LEU A 389 -16.89 -33.56 0.70
C LEU A 389 -17.49 -34.63 1.61
N VAL A 390 -17.18 -35.89 1.33
CA VAL A 390 -17.75 -37.06 2.04
C VAL A 390 -16.87 -37.47 3.22
N THR A 391 -17.48 -37.65 4.40
CA THR A 391 -16.79 -38.13 5.60
C THR A 391 -16.67 -39.66 5.62
N THR A 392 -15.48 -40.18 5.91
CA THR A 392 -15.25 -41.61 6.09
C THR A 392 -15.78 -42.08 7.45
N LYS A 393 -16.57 -43.17 7.47
CA LYS A 393 -17.10 -43.76 8.71
C LYS A 393 -15.95 -44.20 9.62
N GLN A 394 -16.15 -44.07 10.94
CA GLN A 394 -15.20 -44.59 11.93
C GLN A 394 -14.86 -46.06 11.65
N PHE A 395 -13.58 -46.40 11.79
CA PHE A 395 -13.00 -47.73 11.57
C PHE A 395 -12.96 -48.23 10.11
N LYS A 396 -13.23 -47.38 9.12
CA LYS A 396 -12.91 -47.68 7.71
C LYS A 396 -11.51 -47.21 7.36
N TYR A 397 -10.81 -48.01 6.56
CA TYR A 397 -9.50 -47.66 6.03
C TYR A 397 -9.64 -46.55 4.97
N GLY A 398 -8.95 -45.43 5.16
CA GLY A 398 -8.95 -44.31 4.23
C GLY A 398 -8.71 -42.96 4.94
N PRO A 399 -8.66 -41.87 4.18
CA PRO A 399 -8.59 -40.51 4.73
C PRO A 399 -9.92 -40.10 5.37
N ASP A 400 -9.89 -39.13 6.27
CA ASP A 400 -11.08 -38.67 6.98
C ASP A 400 -12.14 -38.01 6.07
N PHE A 401 -11.69 -37.30 5.03
CA PHE A 401 -12.54 -36.58 4.09
C PHE A 401 -12.14 -36.87 2.64
N VAL A 402 -13.11 -37.21 1.80
CA VAL A 402 -12.90 -37.48 0.37
C VAL A 402 -13.70 -36.48 -0.44
N ASN A 403 -13.02 -35.75 -1.34
CA ASN A 403 -13.67 -34.85 -2.28
C ASN A 403 -14.12 -35.65 -3.50
N THR A 404 -15.43 -35.81 -3.64
CA THR A 404 -16.06 -36.63 -4.69
C THR A 404 -16.16 -35.92 -6.03
N ASN A 405 -15.97 -34.59 -6.06
CA ASN A 405 -15.98 -33.80 -7.27
C ASN A 405 -14.95 -32.65 -7.19
N PRO A 406 -13.63 -32.96 -7.20
CA PRO A 406 -12.60 -31.94 -7.00
C PRO A 406 -12.64 -30.87 -8.08
N LYS A 407 -12.76 -29.60 -7.65
CA LYS A 407 -12.66 -28.45 -8.55
C LYS A 407 -11.19 -28.11 -8.80
N ALA A 408 -10.92 -27.31 -9.83
CA ALA A 408 -9.56 -26.85 -10.11
C ALA A 408 -8.97 -26.13 -8.87
N GLY A 409 -7.87 -26.67 -8.34
CA GLY A 409 -7.21 -26.17 -7.13
C GLY A 409 -7.53 -26.94 -5.84
N GLU A 410 -8.56 -27.81 -5.82
CA GLU A 410 -8.91 -28.63 -4.66
C GLU A 410 -8.21 -30.01 -4.67
N LEU A 411 -7.91 -30.52 -3.48
CA LEU A 411 -7.35 -31.87 -3.31
C LEU A 411 -8.44 -32.97 -3.34
N PRO A 412 -8.08 -34.19 -3.77
CA PRO A 412 -9.03 -35.31 -3.81
C PRO A 412 -9.38 -35.86 -2.43
N TRP A 413 -8.56 -35.61 -1.40
CA TRP A 413 -8.82 -36.02 -0.02
C TRP A 413 -8.02 -35.22 1.01
N TYR A 414 -8.52 -35.23 2.25
CA TYR A 414 -7.92 -34.56 3.41
C TYR A 414 -8.00 -35.44 4.64
N ASP A 415 -7.06 -35.24 5.56
CA ASP A 415 -6.96 -36.03 6.78
C ASP A 415 -6.71 -35.17 8.01
N LEU A 416 -7.46 -35.41 9.09
CA LEU A 416 -7.33 -34.68 10.35
C LEU A 416 -6.32 -35.42 11.23
N THR A 417 -5.14 -34.84 11.42
CA THR A 417 -4.03 -35.58 12.05
C THR A 417 -3.08 -34.66 12.83
N THR A 418 -1.97 -35.24 13.29
CA THR A 418 -0.88 -34.55 13.96
C THR A 418 0.33 -34.43 13.05
N MET A 419 1.20 -33.43 13.30
CA MET A 419 2.41 -33.23 12.51
C MET A 419 3.29 -34.49 12.51
N LYS A 420 3.37 -35.19 13.65
CA LYS A 420 4.13 -36.42 13.81
C LYS A 420 3.59 -37.57 12.95
N SER A 421 2.27 -37.66 12.79
CA SER A 421 1.61 -38.76 12.07
C SER A 421 1.45 -38.48 10.57
N TRP A 422 1.42 -37.22 10.16
CA TRP A 422 1.20 -36.82 8.76
C TRP A 422 2.10 -37.56 7.77
N ALA A 423 3.36 -37.78 8.15
CA ALA A 423 4.31 -38.44 7.29
C ALA A 423 3.92 -39.87 6.85
N ALA A 424 3.14 -40.58 7.66
CA ALA A 424 2.70 -41.95 7.40
C ALA A 424 1.40 -42.02 6.58
N HIS A 425 0.76 -40.88 6.30
CA HIS A 425 -0.55 -40.83 5.64
C HIS A 425 -0.46 -40.77 4.10
N ALA A 426 0.75 -40.63 3.54
CA ALA A 426 1.03 -40.77 2.11
C ALA A 426 0.56 -42.10 1.50
N LYS A 427 0.35 -43.14 2.33
CA LYS A 427 -0.23 -44.43 1.91
C LYS A 427 -1.61 -44.33 1.25
N TYR A 428 -2.34 -43.22 1.42
CA TYR A 428 -3.67 -43.04 0.83
C TYR A 428 -3.63 -42.53 -0.62
N GLU A 429 -2.53 -41.93 -1.06
CA GLU A 429 -2.40 -41.32 -2.39
C GLU A 429 -2.69 -42.30 -3.53
N ALA A 430 -2.16 -43.52 -3.39
CA ALA A 430 -2.33 -44.61 -4.37
C ALA A 430 -3.78 -45.12 -4.49
N THR A 431 -4.65 -44.80 -3.53
CA THR A 431 -6.03 -45.33 -3.46
C THR A 431 -7.11 -44.26 -3.57
N HIS A 432 -6.75 -42.96 -3.47
CA HIS A 432 -7.71 -41.85 -3.41
C HIS A 432 -7.41 -40.74 -4.42
N GLY A 433 -6.95 -41.10 -5.62
CA GLY A 433 -6.90 -40.17 -6.75
C GLY A 433 -5.74 -39.17 -6.73
N GLY A 434 -4.66 -39.45 -5.99
CA GLY A 434 -3.43 -38.65 -6.00
C GLY A 434 -3.06 -38.03 -4.64
N PRO A 435 -2.15 -37.04 -4.63
CA PRO A 435 -1.66 -36.39 -3.42
C PRO A 435 -2.80 -35.71 -2.63
N GLY A 436 -2.83 -35.88 -1.29
CA GLY A 436 -3.84 -35.28 -0.42
C GLY A 436 -3.26 -34.41 0.69
N GLY A 437 -4.13 -33.77 1.48
CA GLY A 437 -3.73 -32.69 2.40
C GLY A 437 -3.96 -33.00 3.88
N GLY A 438 -3.07 -32.52 4.74
CA GLY A 438 -3.14 -32.72 6.19
C GLY A 438 -3.70 -31.51 6.91
N ILE A 439 -4.72 -31.70 7.75
CA ILE A 439 -5.22 -30.70 8.70
C ILE A 439 -4.62 -31.03 10.06
N ILE A 440 -3.65 -30.23 10.49
CA ILE A 440 -2.80 -30.51 11.66
C ILE A 440 -3.30 -29.74 12.86
N TYR A 441 -3.83 -30.44 13.85
CA TYR A 441 -4.43 -29.82 15.04
C TYR A 441 -3.47 -29.62 16.22
N ASP A 442 -2.24 -30.13 16.15
CA ASP A 442 -1.23 -30.06 17.22
C ASP A 442 -0.04 -29.15 16.89
N ALA A 443 -0.18 -28.28 15.88
CA ALA A 443 0.91 -27.37 15.52
C ALA A 443 1.06 -26.23 16.55
N PRO A 444 2.28 -25.70 16.76
CA PRO A 444 2.53 -24.62 17.72
C PRO A 444 1.71 -23.35 17.49
N GLU A 445 1.32 -23.10 16.24
CA GLU A 445 0.55 -21.93 15.78
C GLU A 445 -0.98 -22.19 15.77
N GLY A 446 -1.43 -23.35 16.30
CA GLY A 446 -2.83 -23.79 16.26
C GLY A 446 -3.11 -24.79 15.13
N VAL A 447 -4.27 -24.69 14.47
CA VAL A 447 -4.61 -25.56 13.32
C VAL A 447 -3.97 -25.03 12.05
N ILE A 448 -3.14 -25.85 11.41
CA ILE A 448 -2.50 -25.53 10.13
C ILE A 448 -2.84 -26.56 9.06
N PHE A 449 -2.84 -26.12 7.80
CA PHE A 449 -2.88 -27.02 6.64
C PHE A 449 -1.45 -27.34 6.20
N VAL A 450 -1.18 -28.62 5.93
CA VAL A 450 0.07 -29.08 5.33
C VAL A 450 -0.25 -29.67 3.95
N PRO A 451 0.37 -29.15 2.87
CA PRO A 451 0.11 -29.62 1.52
C PRO A 451 0.58 -31.07 1.33
N PRO A 452 0.21 -31.70 0.19
CA PRO A 452 0.70 -33.03 -0.15
C PRO A 452 2.22 -33.09 -0.21
N LYS A 453 2.77 -34.28 0.04
CA LYS A 453 4.22 -34.51 0.09
C LYS A 453 4.88 -34.55 -1.28
#